data_AF-A0A8H6W4G6-F1
#
_entry.id   AF-A0A8H6W4G6-F1
#
_cell.length_a   1.000
_cell.length_b   1.000
_cell.length_c   1.000
_cell.angle_alpha   90.00
_cell.angle_beta   90.00
_cell.angle_gamma   90.00
#
_symmetry.space_group_name_H-M   'P 1'
#
loop_
_entity.id
_entity.type
_entity.pdbx_description
1 polymer ?
#
loop_
_entity_poly.entity_id
_entity_poly.type
_entity_poly.pdbx_seq_one_letter_code
_entity_poly.pdbx_strand_id
1 'polypeptide(L)'
;MSPISSKLTRLAPELISLILEHLDRAELALVARVNHSLHNQCLPGLYRAISLEAPGKLVQCFKTLASNVSCASCVRHLSLDELHLGRYPLRATRLLLRAGIENMTGLQVLGLESMLTESYIQLLVNLTFPRLHTVVLPHHPAAVPFILRHPQLTNISFIPRISSLYHLEPLLGDTKPSLSQLRFFSGWDISAEFVLSGARSVRQITIRCSDGSSGSLAALLQTHSAVLSAVQDFTLLTTTFDDALFRALATCIPSVQNLVLYHTQREPELDAGWERYAALEKHLTSFPNLVLLLLTHHGAGRDVLDAPAEAVFDMLNGELQQIVRWGSIAPTLAVCTFPSGHQWIRGTETGGPLPRLWLPHLANEASDERRHAAQIRLQLTILAVAWSPAGAIPAEYLEHWTSVVGKEVFSRFQDVVERATIPPDHLKGYLAAKILNLSSSA
;
A
#
# COMPACT_ATOMS: atom_id res chain seq x y z
N MET A 1 13.10 10.66 51.92
CA MET A 1 12.97 11.37 50.62
C MET A 1 14.37 11.68 50.12
N SER A 2 14.75 11.22 48.92
CA SER A 2 16.14 11.38 48.43
C SER A 2 16.38 12.80 47.91
N PRO A 3 17.60 13.35 48.06
CA PRO A 3 17.95 14.72 47.66
C PRO A 3 17.77 15.01 46.15
N ILE A 4 17.72 13.97 45.31
CA ILE A 4 17.49 14.09 43.86
C ILE A 4 16.09 14.62 43.55
N SER A 5 15.08 14.28 44.38
CA SER A 5 13.70 14.74 44.20
C SER A 5 13.54 16.26 44.29
N SER A 6 14.48 16.96 44.96
CA SER A 6 14.42 18.43 45.15
C SER A 6 15.01 19.24 43.99
N LYS A 7 15.78 18.60 43.09
CA LYS A 7 16.40 19.26 41.93
C LYS A 7 15.54 19.18 40.69
N LEU A 8 14.85 18.04 40.48
CA LEU A 8 13.91 17.86 39.36
C LEU A 8 12.70 18.78 39.45
N THR A 9 12.22 19.12 40.65
CA THR A 9 11.12 20.08 40.85
C THR A 9 11.49 21.52 40.50
N ARG A 10 12.77 21.83 40.23
CA ARG A 10 13.22 23.17 39.81
C ARG A 10 13.18 23.38 38.30
N LEU A 11 13.02 22.31 37.52
CA LEU A 11 12.85 22.42 36.07
C LEU A 11 11.43 22.88 35.75
N ALA A 12 11.31 23.79 34.78
CA ALA A 12 10.02 24.20 34.27
C ALA A 12 9.29 22.97 33.67
N PRO A 13 7.97 22.83 33.89
CA PRO A 13 7.23 21.64 33.45
C PRO A 13 7.33 21.41 31.93
N GLU A 14 7.46 22.47 31.14
CA GLU A 14 7.64 22.42 29.69
C GLU A 14 8.96 21.72 29.31
N LEU A 15 10.05 21.98 30.05
CA LEU A 15 11.33 21.32 29.83
C LEU A 15 11.26 19.84 30.19
N ILE A 16 10.52 19.49 31.25
CA ILE A 16 10.34 18.09 31.62
C ILE A 16 9.52 17.37 30.54
N SER A 17 8.43 17.97 30.06
CA SER A 17 7.65 17.41 28.94
C SER A 17 8.53 17.19 27.71
N LEU A 18 9.38 18.14 27.37
CA LEU A 18 10.31 18.02 26.24
C LEU A 18 11.33 16.89 26.45
N ILE A 19 11.85 16.69 27.67
CA ILE A 19 12.71 15.54 27.98
C ILE A 19 11.94 14.22 27.83
N LEU A 20 10.71 14.15 28.38
CA LEU A 20 9.89 12.94 28.33
C LEU A 20 9.48 12.57 26.90
N GLU A 21 9.33 13.55 26.00
CA GLU A 21 9.04 13.30 24.58
C GLU A 21 10.16 12.56 23.83
N HIS A 22 11.39 12.57 24.36
CA HIS A 22 12.54 11.87 23.79
C HIS A 22 12.75 10.46 24.37
N LEU A 23 11.98 10.08 25.40
CA LEU A 23 12.08 8.76 26.02
C LEU A 23 11.17 7.76 25.31
N ASP A 24 11.64 6.52 25.22
CA ASP A 24 10.78 5.44 24.73
C ASP A 24 9.71 5.04 25.77
N ARG A 25 8.78 4.17 25.37
CA ARG A 25 7.68 3.76 26.25
C ARG A 25 8.14 3.00 27.49
N ALA A 26 9.23 2.23 27.39
CA ALA A 26 9.77 1.46 28.52
C ALA A 26 10.45 2.39 29.53
N GLU A 27 11.23 3.36 29.05
CA GLU A 27 11.86 4.41 29.85
C GLU A 27 10.82 5.28 30.55
N LEU A 28 9.78 5.72 29.83
CA LEU A 28 8.65 6.46 30.42
C LEU A 28 8.00 5.68 31.58
N ALA A 29 7.87 4.36 31.45
CA ALA A 29 7.30 3.53 32.51
C ALA A 29 8.23 3.45 33.74
N LEU A 30 9.56 3.47 33.54
CA LEU A 30 10.52 3.55 34.64
C LEU A 30 10.47 4.92 35.33
N VAL A 31 10.47 6.01 34.57
CA VAL A 31 10.41 7.38 35.10
C VAL A 31 9.11 7.62 35.87
N ALA A 32 7.98 7.11 35.36
CA ALA A 32 6.69 7.21 36.02
C ALA A 32 6.64 6.53 37.41
N ARG A 33 7.59 5.65 37.74
CA ARG A 33 7.69 4.98 39.05
C ARG A 33 8.53 5.74 40.06
N VAL A 34 9.26 6.79 39.64
CA VAL A 34 10.18 7.53 40.52
C VAL A 34 9.42 8.38 41.54
N ASN A 35 8.41 9.14 41.09
CA ASN A 35 7.53 9.90 41.99
C ASN A 35 6.19 10.24 41.30
N HIS A 36 5.22 10.69 42.09
CA HIS A 36 3.86 11.01 41.62
C HIS A 36 3.79 12.18 40.61
N SER A 37 4.66 13.17 40.72
CA SER A 37 4.66 14.29 39.77
C SER A 37 5.14 13.85 38.38
N LEU A 38 6.22 13.08 38.33
CA LEU A 38 6.72 12.47 37.09
C LEU A 38 5.72 11.46 36.55
N HIS A 39 5.08 10.67 37.42
CA HIS A 39 4.00 9.77 37.02
C HIS A 39 2.95 10.51 36.18
N ASN A 40 2.40 11.60 36.70
CA ASN A 40 1.37 12.39 36.01
C ASN A 40 1.86 13.01 34.70
N GLN A 41 3.12 13.45 34.65
CA GLN A 41 3.71 14.02 33.43
C GLN A 41 4.03 12.95 32.37
N CYS A 42 4.30 11.70 32.78
CA CYS A 42 4.51 10.58 31.86
C CYS A 42 3.19 9.99 31.32
N LEU A 43 2.05 10.19 32.00
CA LEU A 43 0.77 9.61 31.58
C LEU A 43 0.40 9.90 30.11
N PRO A 44 0.51 11.15 29.60
CA PRO A 44 0.29 11.44 28.19
C PRO A 44 1.13 10.57 27.28
N GLY A 45 2.45 10.46 27.52
CA GLY A 45 3.34 9.63 26.71
C GLY A 45 3.01 8.13 26.78
N LEU A 46 2.69 7.61 27.98
CA LEU A 46 2.39 6.20 28.21
C LEU A 46 1.07 5.73 27.57
N TYR A 47 0.06 6.60 27.54
CA TYR A 47 -1.29 6.27 27.07
C TYR A 47 -1.64 6.88 25.71
N ARG A 48 -0.79 7.74 25.12
CA ARG A 48 -1.04 8.41 23.82
C ARG A 48 -1.45 7.44 22.73
N ALA A 49 -0.74 6.32 22.60
CA ALA A 49 -0.98 5.30 21.60
C ALA A 49 -1.13 3.92 22.25
N ILE A 50 -2.30 3.31 22.05
CA ILE A 50 -2.65 2.00 22.55
C ILE A 50 -2.91 1.10 21.35
N SER A 51 -2.05 0.10 21.19
CA SER A 51 -2.30 -1.05 20.32
C SER A 51 -2.32 -2.31 21.19
N LEU A 52 -3.32 -3.16 20.99
CA LEU A 52 -3.58 -4.33 21.83
C LEU A 52 -3.85 -5.54 20.94
N GLU A 53 -2.88 -6.46 20.90
CA GLU A 53 -2.95 -7.71 20.11
C GLU A 53 -3.47 -8.90 20.94
N ALA A 54 -3.44 -8.81 22.28
CA ALA A 54 -3.75 -9.91 23.18
C ALA A 54 -5.01 -9.64 24.04
N PRO A 55 -5.98 -10.57 24.10
CA PRO A 55 -7.21 -10.40 24.88
C PRO A 55 -6.99 -10.10 26.37
N GLY A 56 -5.99 -10.72 26.99
CA GLY A 56 -5.68 -10.50 28.41
C GLY A 56 -5.22 -9.06 28.69
N LYS A 57 -4.35 -8.53 27.82
CA LYS A 57 -3.87 -7.13 27.91
C LYS A 57 -5.02 -6.15 27.70
N LEU A 58 -5.97 -6.47 26.81
CA LEU A 58 -7.15 -5.64 26.57
C LEU A 58 -8.00 -5.46 27.81
N VAL A 59 -8.38 -6.55 28.50
CA VAL A 59 -9.22 -6.44 29.69
C VAL A 59 -8.52 -5.63 30.78
N GLN A 60 -7.23 -5.85 31.02
CA GLN A 60 -6.48 -5.09 32.02
C GLN A 60 -6.35 -3.61 31.67
N CYS A 61 -6.04 -3.31 30.39
CA CYS A 61 -5.94 -1.95 29.89
C CYS A 61 -7.27 -1.21 30.07
N PHE A 62 -8.37 -1.79 29.60
CA PHE A 62 -9.68 -1.15 29.67
C PHE A 62 -10.27 -1.08 31.07
N LYS A 63 -9.92 -2.00 31.99
CA LYS A 63 -10.18 -1.82 33.43
C LYS A 63 -9.54 -0.55 33.96
N THR A 64 -8.30 -0.28 33.55
CA THR A 64 -7.57 0.92 33.96
C THR A 64 -8.16 2.18 33.32
N LEU A 65 -8.48 2.15 32.03
CA LEU A 65 -9.05 3.30 31.32
C LEU A 65 -10.46 3.64 31.81
N ALA A 66 -11.27 2.62 32.11
CA ALA A 66 -12.61 2.81 32.67
C ALA A 66 -12.59 3.39 34.09
N SER A 67 -11.58 3.03 34.91
CA SER A 67 -11.46 3.55 36.29
C SER A 67 -10.67 4.85 36.41
N ASN A 68 -9.88 5.21 35.39
CA ASN A 68 -9.03 6.40 35.40
C ASN A 68 -9.26 7.26 34.15
N VAL A 69 -10.18 8.23 34.29
CA VAL A 69 -10.55 9.19 33.24
C VAL A 69 -9.34 10.00 32.76
N SER A 70 -8.40 10.35 33.65
CA SER A 70 -7.19 11.09 33.27
C SER A 70 -6.35 10.28 32.27
N CYS A 71 -6.15 8.98 32.50
CA CYS A 71 -5.46 8.10 31.55
C CYS A 71 -6.23 7.97 30.23
N ALA A 72 -7.56 7.77 30.28
CA ALA A 72 -8.38 7.66 29.08
C ALA A 72 -8.35 8.95 28.23
N SER A 73 -8.38 10.12 28.86
CA SER A 73 -8.30 11.42 28.17
C SER A 73 -6.95 11.67 27.48
N CYS A 74 -5.90 10.94 27.86
CA CYS A 74 -4.58 11.00 27.22
C CYS A 74 -4.51 10.22 25.91
N VAL A 75 -5.44 9.29 25.67
CA VAL A 75 -5.45 8.46 24.46
C VAL A 75 -5.69 9.32 23.23
N ARG A 76 -4.82 9.17 22.23
CA ARG A 76 -4.90 9.81 20.91
C ARG A 76 -5.07 8.79 19.80
N HIS A 77 -4.44 7.62 19.94
CA HIS A 77 -4.53 6.51 18.99
C HIS A 77 -4.96 5.26 19.74
N LEU A 78 -6.05 4.65 19.28
CA LEU A 78 -6.51 3.34 19.75
C LEU A 78 -6.60 2.41 18.55
N SER A 79 -5.81 1.34 18.55
CA SER A 79 -5.93 0.23 17.59
C SER A 79 -6.23 -1.07 18.32
N LEU A 80 -7.20 -1.81 17.84
CA LEU A 80 -7.63 -3.10 18.38
C LEU A 80 -7.52 -4.16 17.29
N ASP A 81 -6.30 -4.69 17.15
CA ASP A 81 -5.89 -5.59 16.08
C ASP A 81 -5.73 -7.03 16.59
N GLU A 82 -5.98 -8.00 15.72
CA GLU A 82 -5.81 -9.46 15.92
C GLU A 82 -6.44 -10.06 17.16
N LEU A 83 -7.40 -9.35 17.74
CA LEU A 83 -8.17 -9.83 18.87
C LEU A 83 -9.17 -10.88 18.38
N HIS A 84 -8.68 -12.11 18.23
CA HIS A 84 -9.47 -13.33 18.22
C HIS A 84 -10.11 -13.53 19.61
N LEU A 85 -10.90 -12.55 20.02
CA LEU A 85 -11.88 -12.68 21.08
C LEU A 85 -12.85 -13.70 20.51
N GLY A 86 -12.59 -14.99 20.81
CA GLY A 86 -13.26 -16.15 20.22
C GLY A 86 -14.76 -15.94 20.15
N ARG A 87 -15.45 -16.66 19.25
CA ARG A 87 -16.81 -16.46 18.66
C ARG A 87 -17.86 -15.59 19.41
N TYR A 88 -17.79 -15.43 20.72
CA TYR A 88 -18.59 -14.49 21.50
C TYR A 88 -17.75 -13.75 22.55
N PRO A 89 -17.50 -12.44 22.44
CA PRO A 89 -17.08 -11.67 23.60
C PRO A 89 -18.11 -11.79 24.71
N LEU A 90 -17.64 -12.09 25.90
CA LEU A 90 -18.45 -11.99 27.10
C LEU A 90 -19.03 -10.56 27.16
N ARG A 91 -20.33 -10.43 27.44
CA ARG A 91 -21.04 -9.14 27.60
C ARG A 91 -20.27 -8.17 28.50
N ALA A 92 -19.62 -8.69 29.55
CA ALA A 92 -18.77 -7.94 30.46
C ALA A 92 -17.61 -7.21 29.74
N THR A 93 -16.93 -7.86 28.80
CA THR A 93 -15.84 -7.26 28.02
C THR A 93 -16.35 -6.10 27.16
N ARG A 94 -17.54 -6.23 26.55
CA ARG A 94 -18.15 -5.14 25.76
C ARG A 94 -18.47 -3.92 26.62
N LEU A 95 -19.07 -4.12 27.78
CA LEU A 95 -19.38 -3.03 28.72
C LEU A 95 -18.11 -2.33 29.20
N LEU A 96 -17.06 -3.11 29.48
CA LEU A 96 -15.77 -2.59 29.89
C LEU A 96 -15.09 -1.77 28.77
N LEU A 97 -15.11 -2.29 27.54
CA LEU A 97 -14.59 -1.58 26.37
C LEU A 97 -15.29 -0.24 26.19
N ARG A 98 -16.62 -0.25 26.23
CA ARG A 98 -17.45 0.95 26.13
C ARG A 98 -17.08 1.99 27.19
N ALA A 99 -17.02 1.57 28.46
CA ALA A 99 -16.69 2.47 29.57
C ALA A 99 -15.29 3.09 29.45
N GLY A 100 -14.31 2.35 28.91
CA GLY A 100 -12.98 2.90 28.65
C GLY A 100 -12.96 3.88 27.47
N ILE A 101 -13.63 3.54 26.37
CA ILE A 101 -13.67 4.36 25.15
C ILE A 101 -14.45 5.67 25.37
N GLU A 102 -15.55 5.67 26.11
CA GLU A 102 -16.39 6.85 26.36
C GLU A 102 -15.60 8.02 26.99
N ASN A 103 -14.53 7.72 27.72
CA ASN A 103 -13.68 8.72 28.38
C ASN A 103 -12.52 9.24 27.50
N MET A 104 -12.37 8.76 26.25
CA MET A 104 -11.29 9.13 25.35
C MET A 104 -11.60 10.41 24.57
N THR A 105 -11.84 11.52 25.28
CA THR A 105 -12.29 12.79 24.70
C THR A 105 -11.33 13.41 23.69
N GLY A 106 -10.04 13.06 23.74
CA GLY A 106 -9.05 13.54 22.80
C GLY A 106 -8.64 12.52 21.73
N LEU A 107 -9.40 11.45 21.53
CA LEU A 107 -9.12 10.45 20.50
C LEU A 107 -9.06 11.08 19.10
N GLN A 108 -8.01 10.76 18.36
CA GLN A 108 -7.69 11.27 17.02
C GLN A 108 -7.78 10.18 15.95
N VAL A 109 -7.33 8.97 16.31
CA VAL A 109 -7.30 7.79 15.45
C VAL A 109 -7.97 6.62 16.15
N LEU A 110 -8.95 6.00 15.50
CA LEU A 110 -9.65 4.81 15.96
C LEU A 110 -9.52 3.68 14.93
N GLY A 111 -8.85 2.60 15.28
CA GLY A 111 -8.72 1.38 14.49
C GLY A 111 -9.41 0.19 15.15
N LEU A 112 -10.34 -0.43 14.43
CA LEU A 112 -11.10 -1.61 14.86
C LEU A 112 -10.94 -2.76 13.85
N GLU A 113 -9.71 -3.01 13.40
CA GLU A 113 -9.42 -3.82 12.21
C GLU A 113 -9.85 -5.28 12.36
N SER A 114 -9.69 -5.84 13.56
CA SER A 114 -9.98 -7.25 13.85
C SER A 114 -11.23 -7.47 14.71
N MET A 115 -12.01 -6.42 14.93
CA MET A 115 -13.29 -6.49 15.64
C MET A 115 -14.40 -6.95 14.69
N LEU A 116 -14.29 -8.20 14.23
CA LEU A 116 -15.07 -8.77 13.13
C LEU A 116 -16.56 -9.00 13.42
N THR A 117 -17.00 -8.86 14.68
CA THR A 117 -18.39 -9.13 15.03
C THR A 117 -19.20 -7.85 15.06
N GLU A 118 -20.44 -7.93 14.55
CA GLU A 118 -21.46 -6.88 14.68
C GLU A 118 -21.58 -6.36 16.12
N SER A 119 -21.32 -7.20 17.11
CA SER A 119 -21.38 -6.80 18.52
C SER A 119 -20.39 -5.68 18.91
N TYR A 120 -19.28 -5.52 18.20
CA TYR A 120 -18.29 -4.48 18.48
C TYR A 120 -18.58 -3.16 17.80
N ILE A 121 -19.13 -3.16 16.58
CA ILE A 121 -19.54 -1.89 15.95
C ILE A 121 -20.64 -1.20 16.77
N GLN A 122 -21.46 -1.99 17.48
CA GLN A 122 -22.43 -1.49 18.45
C GLN A 122 -21.81 -0.75 19.65
N LEU A 123 -20.50 -0.89 19.90
CA LEU A 123 -19.80 -0.06 20.89
C LEU A 123 -19.80 1.42 20.49
N LEU A 124 -19.85 1.72 19.19
CA LEU A 124 -19.79 3.08 18.65
C LEU A 124 -21.12 3.83 18.72
N VAL A 125 -22.19 3.15 19.17
CA VAL A 125 -23.52 3.75 19.31
C VAL A 125 -23.48 4.87 20.35
N ASN A 126 -23.88 6.06 19.89
CA ASN A 126 -23.91 7.31 20.66
C ASN A 126 -22.53 7.81 21.14
N LEU A 127 -21.44 7.29 20.57
CA LEU A 127 -20.11 7.84 20.80
C LEU A 127 -19.81 8.97 19.82
N THR A 128 -19.17 10.01 20.34
CA THR A 128 -18.68 11.18 19.60
C THR A 128 -17.29 11.54 20.11
N PHE A 129 -16.36 11.72 19.19
CA PHE A 129 -14.97 12.08 19.44
C PHE A 129 -14.64 13.37 18.69
N PRO A 130 -14.64 14.54 19.38
CA PRO A 130 -14.51 15.84 18.72
C PRO A 130 -13.23 16.04 17.92
N ARG A 131 -12.17 15.27 18.22
CA ARG A 131 -10.85 15.37 17.57
C ARG A 131 -10.56 14.23 16.60
N LEU A 132 -11.51 13.32 16.41
CA LEU A 132 -11.33 12.14 15.58
C LEU A 132 -11.28 12.55 14.11
N HIS A 133 -10.16 12.26 13.45
CA HIS A 133 -9.96 12.55 12.03
C HIS A 133 -9.61 11.31 11.21
N THR A 134 -9.34 10.17 11.84
CA THR A 134 -9.02 8.91 11.16
C THR A 134 -9.74 7.74 11.79
N VAL A 135 -10.41 6.96 10.95
CA VAL A 135 -11.13 5.76 11.36
C VAL A 135 -10.81 4.59 10.46
N VAL A 136 -10.60 3.43 11.08
CA VAL A 136 -10.51 2.13 10.41
C VAL A 136 -11.57 1.24 11.02
N LEU A 137 -12.60 0.90 10.25
CA LEU A 137 -13.80 0.22 10.72
C LEU A 137 -14.05 -1.05 9.90
N PRO A 138 -14.69 -2.08 10.48
CA PRO A 138 -15.21 -3.17 9.68
C PRO A 138 -16.34 -2.66 8.77
N HIS A 139 -16.46 -3.21 7.57
CA HIS A 139 -17.61 -2.92 6.68
C HIS A 139 -18.92 -3.39 7.32
N HIS A 140 -19.76 -2.44 7.77
CA HIS A 140 -21.03 -2.74 8.45
C HIS A 140 -22.01 -1.55 8.41
N PRO A 141 -23.32 -1.76 8.12
CA PRO A 141 -24.33 -0.68 8.13
C PRO A 141 -24.38 0.14 9.42
N ALA A 142 -24.29 -0.51 10.59
CA ALA A 142 -24.17 0.17 11.89
C ALA A 142 -22.98 1.14 12.05
N ALA A 143 -22.00 1.16 11.14
CA ALA A 143 -20.96 2.19 11.10
C ALA A 143 -21.48 3.55 10.58
N VAL A 144 -22.55 3.56 9.78
CA VAL A 144 -23.11 4.76 9.14
C VAL A 144 -23.45 5.85 10.15
N PRO A 145 -24.24 5.61 11.22
CA PRO A 145 -24.54 6.65 12.20
C PRO A 145 -23.28 7.22 12.86
N PHE A 146 -22.26 6.39 13.07
CA PHE A 146 -20.99 6.84 13.64
C PHE A 146 -20.27 7.79 12.69
N ILE A 147 -20.18 7.47 11.39
CA ILE A 147 -19.56 8.36 10.40
C ILE A 147 -20.33 9.68 10.28
N LEU A 148 -21.66 9.64 10.27
CA LEU A 148 -22.51 10.83 10.22
C LEU A 148 -22.27 11.80 11.39
N ARG A 149 -21.87 11.30 12.57
CA ARG A 149 -21.53 12.12 13.74
C ARG A 149 -20.15 12.79 13.66
N HIS A 150 -19.29 12.43 12.70
CA HIS A 150 -17.91 12.89 12.61
C HIS A 150 -17.61 13.55 11.24
N PRO A 151 -18.15 14.75 10.96
CA PRO A 151 -17.94 15.44 9.68
C PRO A 151 -16.48 15.88 9.43
N GLN A 152 -15.66 15.94 10.48
CA GLN A 152 -14.23 16.31 10.41
C GLN A 152 -13.30 15.14 10.00
N LEU A 153 -13.84 13.97 9.64
CA LEU A 153 -13.01 12.84 9.21
C LEU A 153 -12.22 13.19 7.95
N THR A 154 -10.91 12.93 8.01
CA THR A 154 -9.97 13.13 6.91
C THR A 154 -9.56 11.81 6.26
N ASN A 155 -9.56 10.71 7.03
CA ASN A 155 -9.18 9.39 6.55
C ASN A 155 -10.21 8.36 7.00
N ILE A 156 -10.77 7.61 6.06
CA ILE A 156 -11.72 6.53 6.34
C ILE A 156 -11.21 5.25 5.66
N SER A 157 -11.08 4.18 6.42
CA SER A 157 -10.81 2.85 5.89
C SER A 157 -11.86 1.85 6.35
N PHE A 158 -12.40 1.07 5.41
CA PHE A 158 -13.24 -0.09 5.66
C PHE A 158 -12.47 -1.37 5.38
N ILE A 159 -12.38 -2.22 6.39
CA ILE A 159 -11.70 -3.51 6.30
C ILE A 159 -12.70 -4.62 5.97
N PRO A 160 -12.32 -5.59 5.11
CA PRO A 160 -13.16 -6.73 4.78
C PRO A 160 -13.48 -7.59 5.99
N ARG A 161 -14.68 -8.20 6.00
CA ARG A 161 -15.04 -9.21 7.01
C ARG A 161 -14.27 -10.50 6.70
N ILE A 162 -13.37 -10.90 7.59
CA ILE A 162 -12.57 -12.14 7.45
C ILE A 162 -13.45 -13.41 7.44
N SER A 163 -14.65 -13.36 8.02
CA SER A 163 -15.39 -14.58 8.37
C SER A 163 -16.48 -15.03 7.41
N SER A 164 -16.68 -14.42 6.23
CA SER A 164 -17.80 -14.88 5.41
C SER A 164 -17.87 -14.47 3.95
N LEU A 165 -18.20 -15.47 3.15
CA LEU A 165 -18.93 -15.49 1.89
C LEU A 165 -20.30 -14.73 1.91
N TYR A 166 -20.53 -13.83 2.87
CA TYR A 166 -21.78 -13.08 2.98
C TYR A 166 -21.72 -11.84 2.09
N HIS A 167 -22.83 -11.62 1.39
CA HIS A 167 -23.11 -10.44 0.60
C HIS A 167 -22.75 -9.18 1.40
N LEU A 168 -21.86 -8.37 0.84
CA LEU A 168 -21.55 -7.07 1.39
C LEU A 168 -22.81 -6.21 1.21
N GLU A 169 -23.46 -5.87 2.32
CA GLU A 169 -24.63 -4.99 2.27
C GLU A 169 -24.17 -3.55 1.98
N PRO A 170 -24.84 -2.84 1.06
CA PRO A 170 -24.60 -1.42 0.83
C PRO A 170 -24.80 -0.63 2.13
N LEU A 171 -23.98 0.41 2.32
CA LEU A 171 -24.16 1.35 3.41
C LEU A 171 -25.31 2.30 3.07
N LEU A 172 -26.53 1.84 3.27
CA LEU A 172 -27.73 2.64 3.03
C LEU A 172 -27.96 3.61 4.18
N GLY A 173 -28.23 4.86 3.85
CA GLY A 173 -28.70 5.87 4.78
C GLY A 173 -29.37 7.01 4.02
N ASP A 174 -30.53 7.45 4.50
CA ASP A 174 -31.28 8.57 3.87
C ASP A 174 -30.46 9.87 3.93
N THR A 175 -29.54 9.97 4.88
CA THR A 175 -28.66 11.13 5.07
C THR A 175 -27.27 10.84 4.53
N LYS A 176 -26.83 11.65 3.57
CA LYS A 176 -25.46 11.63 3.04
C LYS A 176 -24.48 12.24 4.07
N PRO A 177 -23.27 11.69 4.25
CA PRO A 177 -22.31 12.19 5.22
C PRO A 177 -21.64 13.47 4.71
N SER A 178 -21.57 14.52 5.54
CA SER A 178 -20.85 15.75 5.17
C SER A 178 -19.36 15.60 5.47
N LEU A 179 -18.58 15.15 4.48
CA LEU A 179 -17.17 14.78 4.62
C LEU A 179 -16.26 15.70 3.77
N SER A 180 -16.47 17.01 3.91
CA SER A 180 -15.76 18.02 3.12
C SER A 180 -14.22 17.99 3.26
N GLN A 181 -13.72 17.46 4.37
CA GLN A 181 -12.28 17.35 4.69
C GLN A 181 -11.67 15.98 4.36
N LEU A 182 -12.44 15.05 3.80
CA LEU A 182 -11.95 13.72 3.44
C LEU A 182 -10.82 13.82 2.41
N ARG A 183 -9.65 13.27 2.76
CA ARG A 183 -8.45 13.20 1.92
C ARG A 183 -8.14 11.78 1.47
N PHE A 184 -8.39 10.79 2.34
CA PHE A 184 -8.12 9.38 2.08
C PHE A 184 -9.38 8.53 2.28
N PHE A 185 -9.67 7.68 1.30
CA PHE A 185 -10.67 6.63 1.42
C PHE A 185 -10.08 5.27 1.02
N SER A 186 -10.35 4.23 1.82
CA SER A 186 -10.07 2.86 1.46
C SER A 186 -11.28 1.99 1.80
N GLY A 187 -11.77 1.16 0.89
CA GLY A 187 -12.93 0.33 1.18
C GLY A 187 -13.47 -0.40 -0.03
N TRP A 188 -14.69 -0.92 0.10
CA TRP A 188 -15.42 -1.52 -1.00
C TRP A 188 -16.13 -0.46 -1.85
N ASP A 189 -16.36 -0.75 -3.11
CA ASP A 189 -17.16 0.05 -4.04
C ASP A 189 -18.53 0.47 -3.45
N ILE A 190 -19.26 -0.47 -2.84
CA ILE A 190 -20.55 -0.18 -2.20
C ILE A 190 -20.46 0.75 -0.98
N SER A 191 -19.29 0.84 -0.34
CA SER A 191 -19.02 1.80 0.74
C SER A 191 -18.57 3.14 0.20
N ALA A 192 -17.88 3.13 -0.94
CA ALA A 192 -17.43 4.33 -1.62
C ALA A 192 -18.61 5.18 -2.07
N GLU A 193 -19.70 4.59 -2.54
CA GLU A 193 -20.92 5.31 -2.94
C GLU A 193 -21.46 6.20 -1.80
N PHE A 194 -21.56 5.64 -0.59
CA PHE A 194 -21.99 6.36 0.60
C PHE A 194 -21.00 7.47 1.01
N VAL A 195 -19.70 7.16 1.05
CA VAL A 195 -18.67 8.09 1.55
C VAL A 195 -18.41 9.23 0.56
N LEU A 196 -18.25 8.91 -0.73
CA LEU A 196 -17.91 9.88 -1.77
C LEU A 196 -19.07 10.84 -2.07
N SER A 197 -20.32 10.44 -1.78
CA SER A 197 -21.51 11.27 -1.95
C SER A 197 -21.49 12.61 -1.21
N GLY A 198 -20.67 12.77 -0.16
CA GLY A 198 -20.50 14.06 0.50
C GLY A 198 -19.05 14.46 0.74
N ALA A 199 -18.13 13.83 0.02
CA ALA A 199 -16.73 14.24 -0.02
C ALA A 199 -16.51 15.38 -1.05
N ARG A 200 -15.44 16.17 -0.87
CA ARG A 200 -15.08 17.26 -1.80
C ARG A 200 -13.60 17.32 -2.18
N SER A 201 -12.71 16.75 -1.36
CA SER A 201 -11.26 17.00 -1.44
C SER A 201 -10.43 15.71 -1.37
N VAL A 202 -10.93 14.62 -1.95
CA VAL A 202 -10.27 13.31 -1.85
C VAL A 202 -9.04 13.31 -2.76
N ARG A 203 -7.88 12.97 -2.18
CA ARG A 203 -6.60 12.88 -2.90
C ARG A 203 -6.15 11.46 -3.14
N GLN A 204 -6.49 10.56 -2.22
CA GLN A 204 -6.10 9.16 -2.28
C GLN A 204 -7.30 8.25 -2.08
N ILE A 205 -7.42 7.26 -2.95
CA ILE A 205 -8.53 6.30 -2.97
C ILE A 205 -8.01 4.89 -3.17
N THR A 206 -8.53 3.95 -2.37
CA THR A 206 -8.40 2.51 -2.58
C THR A 206 -9.78 1.88 -2.65
N ILE A 207 -10.16 1.37 -3.82
CA ILE A 207 -11.44 0.69 -4.03
C ILE A 207 -11.21 -0.81 -4.20
N ARG A 208 -12.03 -1.61 -3.51
CA ARG A 208 -12.16 -3.06 -3.69
C ARG A 208 -13.50 -3.34 -4.33
N CYS A 209 -13.51 -3.99 -5.48
CA CYS A 209 -14.74 -4.33 -6.19
C CYS A 209 -15.41 -5.55 -5.55
N SER A 210 -16.70 -5.46 -5.24
CA SER A 210 -17.43 -6.49 -4.49
C SER A 210 -17.93 -7.65 -5.35
N ASP A 211 -18.38 -7.36 -6.57
CA ASP A 211 -18.99 -8.33 -7.49
C ASP A 211 -18.11 -8.63 -8.73
N GLY A 212 -16.99 -7.93 -8.88
CA GLY A 212 -16.12 -8.04 -10.06
C GLY A 212 -16.70 -7.45 -11.33
N SER A 213 -17.85 -6.76 -11.25
CA SER A 213 -18.54 -6.16 -12.38
C SER A 213 -17.93 -4.80 -12.71
N SER A 214 -17.22 -4.73 -13.84
CA SER A 214 -16.69 -3.49 -14.39
C SER A 214 -17.77 -2.42 -14.60
N GLY A 215 -19.00 -2.82 -14.93
CA GLY A 215 -20.12 -1.91 -15.17
C GLY A 215 -20.58 -1.17 -13.92
N SER A 216 -20.71 -1.87 -12.79
CA SER A 216 -21.09 -1.27 -11.50
C SER A 216 -20.04 -0.26 -11.05
N LEU A 217 -18.77 -0.65 -11.13
CA LEU A 217 -17.65 0.21 -10.80
C LEU A 217 -17.55 1.43 -11.73
N ALA A 218 -17.74 1.25 -13.05
CA ALA A 218 -17.74 2.34 -14.00
C ALA A 218 -18.86 3.36 -13.69
N ALA A 219 -20.06 2.88 -13.33
CA ALA A 219 -21.17 3.74 -12.92
C ALA A 219 -20.86 4.52 -11.64
N LEU A 220 -20.22 3.87 -10.64
CA LEU A 220 -19.75 4.54 -9.42
C LEU A 220 -18.75 5.66 -9.76
N LEU A 221 -17.74 5.37 -10.59
CA LEU A 221 -16.72 6.34 -10.99
C LEU A 221 -17.36 7.55 -11.71
N GLN A 222 -18.29 7.30 -12.64
CA GLN A 222 -18.98 8.35 -13.36
C GLN A 222 -19.83 9.23 -12.42
N THR A 223 -20.58 8.59 -11.52
CA THR A 223 -21.43 9.27 -10.51
C THR A 223 -20.61 10.21 -9.63
N HIS A 224 -19.37 9.85 -9.30
CA HIS A 224 -18.48 10.64 -8.42
C HIS A 224 -17.34 11.35 -9.17
N SER A 225 -17.41 11.47 -10.50
CA SER A 225 -16.36 12.04 -11.35
C SER A 225 -15.86 13.42 -10.88
N ALA A 226 -16.74 14.30 -10.40
CA ALA A 226 -16.36 15.60 -9.86
C ALA A 226 -15.40 15.50 -8.67
N VAL A 227 -15.66 14.60 -7.72
CA VAL A 227 -14.80 14.36 -6.54
C VAL A 227 -13.51 13.66 -6.96
N LEU A 228 -13.61 12.70 -7.89
CA LEU A 228 -12.51 11.89 -8.36
C LEU A 228 -11.51 12.66 -9.24
N SER A 229 -11.93 13.76 -9.86
CA SER A 229 -11.08 14.58 -10.72
C SER A 229 -9.81 15.13 -10.04
N ALA A 230 -9.83 15.26 -8.71
CA ALA A 230 -8.70 15.75 -7.91
C ALA A 230 -7.83 14.63 -7.29
N VAL A 231 -8.16 13.36 -7.54
CA VAL A 231 -7.43 12.21 -7.00
C VAL A 231 -6.05 12.10 -7.67
N GLN A 232 -5.02 11.97 -6.84
CA GLN A 232 -3.62 11.81 -7.24
C GLN A 232 -3.17 10.35 -7.09
N ASP A 233 -3.68 9.66 -6.06
CA ASP A 233 -3.34 8.28 -5.75
C ASP A 233 -4.58 7.40 -5.86
N PHE A 234 -4.61 6.52 -6.85
CA PHE A 234 -5.75 5.63 -7.07
C PHE A 234 -5.31 4.17 -7.07
N THR A 235 -5.93 3.38 -6.21
CA THR A 235 -5.71 1.94 -6.12
C THR A 235 -7.02 1.21 -6.34
N LEU A 236 -7.01 0.24 -7.25
CA LEU A 236 -8.18 -0.58 -7.57
C LEU A 236 -7.85 -2.06 -7.44
N LEU A 237 -8.63 -2.76 -6.63
CA LEU A 237 -8.61 -4.20 -6.49
C LEU A 237 -9.88 -4.76 -7.15
N THR A 238 -9.74 -5.50 -8.25
CA THR A 238 -10.86 -6.06 -9.02
C THR A 238 -10.49 -7.42 -9.61
N THR A 239 -11.49 -8.21 -10.01
CA THR A 239 -11.27 -9.50 -10.71
C THR A 239 -11.26 -9.33 -12.23
N THR A 240 -11.65 -8.18 -12.76
CA THR A 240 -11.75 -7.95 -14.21
C THR A 240 -11.20 -6.58 -14.60
N PHE A 241 -10.51 -6.52 -15.74
CA PHE A 241 -10.09 -5.30 -16.40
C PHE A 241 -10.55 -5.33 -17.86
N ASP A 242 -11.45 -4.42 -18.23
CA ASP A 242 -11.98 -4.31 -19.58
C ASP A 242 -11.90 -2.86 -20.10
N ASP A 243 -12.23 -2.67 -21.38
CA ASP A 243 -12.19 -1.34 -22.02
C ASP A 243 -13.15 -0.34 -21.37
N ALA A 244 -14.30 -0.81 -20.88
CA ALA A 244 -15.31 0.05 -20.26
C ALA A 244 -14.78 0.63 -18.94
N LEU A 245 -14.14 -0.19 -18.12
CA LEU A 245 -13.51 0.23 -16.87
C LEU A 245 -12.35 1.20 -17.14
N PHE A 246 -11.46 0.90 -18.08
CA PHE A 246 -10.35 1.81 -18.39
C PHE A 246 -10.83 3.15 -18.93
N ARG A 247 -11.87 3.15 -19.77
CA ARG A 247 -12.51 4.38 -20.23
C ARG A 247 -13.10 5.18 -19.07
N ALA A 248 -13.75 4.51 -18.11
CA ALA A 248 -14.29 5.16 -16.92
C ALA A 248 -13.17 5.77 -16.06
N LEU A 249 -12.07 5.05 -15.82
CA LEU A 249 -10.90 5.56 -15.10
C LEU A 249 -10.32 6.79 -15.80
N ALA A 250 -10.02 6.68 -17.10
CA ALA A 250 -9.49 7.78 -17.91
C ALA A 250 -10.35 9.04 -17.87
N THR A 251 -11.68 8.87 -17.86
CA THR A 251 -12.62 10.00 -17.83
C THR A 251 -12.76 10.60 -16.42
N CYS A 252 -12.73 9.78 -15.38
CA CYS A 252 -13.12 10.19 -14.02
C CYS A 252 -11.95 10.58 -13.12
N ILE A 253 -10.72 10.11 -13.38
CA ILE A 253 -9.51 10.41 -12.59
C ILE A 253 -8.35 10.93 -13.46
N PRO A 254 -8.54 11.99 -14.29
CA PRO A 254 -7.51 12.48 -15.20
C PRO A 254 -6.25 13.02 -14.50
N SER A 255 -6.36 13.43 -13.23
CA SER A 255 -5.25 14.00 -12.45
C SER A 255 -4.38 12.97 -11.73
N VAL A 256 -4.63 11.68 -11.94
CA VAL A 256 -3.91 10.60 -11.24
C VAL A 256 -2.42 10.65 -11.56
N GLN A 257 -1.60 10.53 -10.51
CA GLN A 257 -0.15 10.40 -10.59
C GLN A 257 0.29 8.97 -10.34
N ASN A 258 -0.35 8.31 -9.37
CA ASN A 258 -0.04 6.95 -8.97
C ASN A 258 -1.28 6.07 -9.19
N LEU A 259 -1.22 5.20 -10.20
CA LEU A 259 -2.28 4.26 -10.54
C LEU A 259 -1.85 2.84 -10.20
N VAL A 260 -2.55 2.22 -9.25
CA VAL A 260 -2.30 0.86 -8.80
C VAL A 260 -3.49 -0.02 -9.17
N LEU A 261 -3.27 -1.04 -9.99
CA LEU A 261 -4.27 -1.97 -10.46
C LEU A 261 -3.90 -3.37 -9.98
N TYR A 262 -4.75 -3.94 -9.13
CA TYR A 262 -4.55 -5.23 -8.50
C TYR A 262 -5.64 -6.21 -8.95
N HIS A 263 -5.22 -7.27 -9.64
CA HIS A 263 -6.10 -8.37 -10.03
C HIS A 263 -6.25 -9.36 -8.88
N THR A 264 -7.46 -9.50 -8.33
CA THR A 264 -7.71 -10.32 -7.13
C THR A 264 -7.92 -11.79 -7.42
N GLN A 265 -8.31 -12.16 -8.64
CA GLN A 265 -8.47 -13.56 -9.02
C GLN A 265 -7.10 -14.22 -9.20
N ARG A 266 -6.92 -15.36 -8.52
CA ARG A 266 -5.75 -16.23 -8.67
C ARG A 266 -5.95 -17.03 -9.94
N GLU A 267 -5.13 -16.79 -10.95
CA GLU A 267 -5.15 -17.58 -12.17
C GLU A 267 -3.90 -18.44 -12.31
N PRO A 268 -4.02 -19.61 -12.96
CA PRO A 268 -2.94 -20.59 -13.04
C PRO A 268 -1.95 -20.38 -14.19
N GLU A 269 -2.05 -19.33 -15.02
CA GLU A 269 -1.26 -19.24 -16.27
C GLU A 269 -0.38 -17.98 -16.37
N LEU A 270 0.92 -18.21 -16.59
CA LEU A 270 1.99 -17.22 -16.76
C LEU A 270 1.87 -16.38 -18.06
N ASP A 271 1.25 -16.91 -19.11
CA ASP A 271 1.53 -16.45 -20.48
C ASP A 271 0.67 -15.27 -20.98
N ALA A 272 -0.40 -14.87 -20.28
CA ALA A 272 -1.35 -13.84 -20.78
C ALA A 272 -1.64 -12.69 -19.80
N GLY A 273 -0.80 -12.50 -18.77
CA GLY A 273 -1.07 -11.52 -17.71
C GLY A 273 -1.15 -10.06 -18.20
N TRP A 274 -0.31 -9.68 -19.16
CA TRP A 274 -0.23 -8.31 -19.66
C TRP A 274 -1.25 -7.98 -20.77
N GLU A 275 -1.71 -8.97 -21.54
CA GLU A 275 -2.73 -8.79 -22.59
C GLU A 275 -4.05 -8.23 -22.04
N ARG A 276 -4.34 -8.50 -20.76
CA ARG A 276 -5.50 -7.95 -20.03
C ARG A 276 -5.45 -6.43 -19.92
N TYR A 277 -4.24 -5.88 -19.93
CA TYR A 277 -4.00 -4.44 -19.90
C TYR A 277 -3.81 -3.87 -21.31
N ALA A 278 -4.00 -4.65 -22.38
CA ALA A 278 -3.96 -4.11 -23.74
C ALA A 278 -5.04 -3.03 -23.96
N ALA A 279 -6.18 -3.15 -23.26
CA ALA A 279 -7.21 -2.11 -23.27
C ALA A 279 -6.75 -0.81 -22.57
N LEU A 280 -5.92 -0.88 -21.52
CA LEU A 280 -5.38 0.29 -20.83
C LEU A 280 -4.61 1.20 -21.79
N GLU A 281 -3.86 0.60 -22.72
CA GLU A 281 -3.04 1.34 -23.67
C GLU A 281 -3.83 2.39 -24.46
N LYS A 282 -5.05 2.05 -24.88
CA LYS A 282 -5.94 2.94 -25.64
C LYS A 282 -6.30 4.22 -24.88
N HIS A 283 -6.19 4.16 -23.55
CA HIS A 283 -6.62 5.23 -22.64
C HIS A 283 -5.46 5.93 -21.95
N LEU A 284 -4.20 5.51 -22.17
CA LEU A 284 -3.03 6.09 -21.52
C LEU A 284 -2.85 7.59 -21.78
N THR A 285 -3.25 8.07 -22.98
CA THR A 285 -3.22 9.50 -23.33
C THR A 285 -4.12 10.36 -22.44
N SER A 286 -5.10 9.76 -21.77
CA SER A 286 -6.03 10.46 -20.88
C SER A 286 -5.48 10.68 -19.48
N PHE A 287 -4.29 10.15 -19.16
CA PHE A 287 -3.63 10.33 -17.87
C PHE A 287 -2.37 11.21 -18.01
N PRO A 288 -2.52 12.53 -18.22
CA PRO A 288 -1.40 13.43 -18.51
C PRO A 288 -0.41 13.58 -17.37
N ASN A 289 -0.77 13.18 -16.15
CA ASN A 289 0.05 13.31 -14.95
C ASN A 289 0.53 11.96 -14.41
N LEU A 290 0.28 10.85 -15.11
CA LEU A 290 0.63 9.52 -14.62
C LEU A 290 2.14 9.37 -14.52
N VAL A 291 2.66 9.20 -13.30
CA VAL A 291 4.08 9.01 -12.99
C VAL A 291 4.37 7.54 -12.68
N LEU A 292 3.51 6.91 -11.87
CA LEU A 292 3.65 5.53 -11.42
C LEU A 292 2.45 4.69 -11.87
N LEU A 293 2.74 3.58 -12.53
CA LEU A 293 1.77 2.54 -12.86
C LEU A 293 2.18 1.22 -12.21
N LEU A 294 1.35 0.66 -11.33
CA LEU A 294 1.63 -0.64 -10.71
C LEU A 294 0.53 -1.62 -11.11
N LEU A 295 0.90 -2.64 -11.87
CA LEU A 295 0.05 -3.74 -12.29
C LEU A 295 0.47 -4.98 -11.51
N THR A 296 -0.43 -5.54 -10.72
CA THR A 296 -0.13 -6.72 -9.89
C THR A 296 -1.31 -7.67 -9.87
N HIS A 297 -1.07 -8.92 -9.50
CA HIS A 297 -2.10 -9.92 -9.30
C HIS A 297 -1.82 -10.73 -8.04
N HIS A 298 -2.85 -11.42 -7.55
CA HIS A 298 -2.68 -12.33 -6.42
C HIS A 298 -1.76 -13.50 -6.81
N GLY A 299 -0.55 -13.52 -6.26
CA GLY A 299 0.45 -14.57 -6.51
C GLY A 299 1.62 -14.15 -7.41
N ALA A 300 1.62 -12.89 -7.88
CA ALA A 300 2.67 -12.30 -8.70
C ALA A 300 4.08 -12.62 -8.19
N GLY A 301 4.99 -12.94 -9.12
CA GLY A 301 6.41 -13.18 -8.86
C GLY A 301 6.78 -14.57 -8.35
N ARG A 302 5.84 -15.38 -7.83
CA ARG A 302 6.17 -16.77 -7.45
C ARG A 302 6.46 -17.63 -8.67
N ASP A 303 5.61 -17.53 -9.68
CA ASP A 303 5.70 -18.37 -10.87
C ASP A 303 6.93 -18.03 -11.72
N VAL A 304 7.44 -16.80 -11.62
CA VAL A 304 8.67 -16.34 -12.29
C VAL A 304 9.91 -17.05 -11.75
N LEU A 305 9.94 -17.41 -10.46
CA LEU A 305 11.09 -18.05 -9.84
C LEU A 305 11.23 -19.53 -10.25
N ASP A 306 10.12 -20.16 -10.59
CA ASP A 306 10.06 -21.57 -10.99
C ASP A 306 10.08 -21.77 -12.52
N ALA A 307 9.95 -20.68 -13.29
CA ALA A 307 9.90 -20.72 -14.75
C ALA A 307 11.28 -20.96 -15.40
N PRO A 308 11.33 -21.62 -16.58
CA PRO A 308 12.56 -21.73 -17.38
C PRO A 308 13.13 -20.36 -17.74
N ALA A 309 14.46 -20.25 -17.82
CA ALA A 309 15.14 -18.99 -18.11
C ALA A 309 14.69 -18.36 -19.44
N GLU A 310 14.40 -19.18 -20.45
CA GLU A 310 13.88 -18.75 -21.75
C GLU A 310 12.51 -18.09 -21.62
N ALA A 311 11.60 -18.67 -20.83
CA ALA A 311 10.28 -18.12 -20.60
C ALA A 311 10.35 -16.79 -19.83
N VAL A 312 11.23 -16.70 -18.82
CA VAL A 312 11.44 -15.44 -18.08
C VAL A 312 12.01 -14.35 -18.99
N PHE A 313 12.91 -14.71 -19.88
CA PHE A 313 13.49 -13.82 -20.86
C PHE A 313 12.46 -13.28 -21.85
N ASP A 314 11.65 -14.15 -22.44
CA ASP A 314 10.61 -13.77 -23.40
C ASP A 314 9.57 -12.85 -22.75
N MET A 315 9.17 -13.16 -21.51
CA MET A 315 8.29 -12.32 -20.70
C MET A 315 8.86 -10.90 -20.52
N LEU A 316 10.12 -10.77 -20.10
CA LEU A 316 10.72 -9.46 -19.87
C LEU A 316 10.95 -8.66 -21.14
N ASN A 317 11.28 -9.34 -22.23
CA ASN A 317 11.37 -8.70 -23.54
C ASN A 317 10.00 -8.16 -23.96
N GLY A 318 8.92 -8.91 -23.70
CA GLY A 318 7.55 -8.44 -23.87
C GLY A 318 7.22 -7.21 -23.01
N GLU A 319 7.54 -7.24 -21.73
CA GLU A 319 7.35 -6.09 -20.82
C GLU A 319 8.15 -4.86 -21.27
N LEU A 320 9.40 -5.04 -21.70
CA LEU A 320 10.24 -3.95 -22.20
C LEU A 320 9.63 -3.29 -23.44
N GLN A 321 9.20 -4.11 -24.42
CA GLN A 321 8.53 -3.58 -25.61
C GLN A 321 7.26 -2.81 -25.24
N GLN A 322 6.50 -3.34 -24.28
CA GLN A 322 5.27 -2.73 -23.82
C GLN A 322 5.52 -1.41 -23.09
N ILE A 323 6.50 -1.34 -22.17
CA ILE A 323 6.78 -0.11 -21.43
C ILE A 323 7.41 0.98 -22.29
N VAL A 324 8.22 0.61 -23.30
CA VAL A 324 8.70 1.56 -24.32
C VAL A 324 7.53 2.17 -25.07
N ARG A 325 6.58 1.34 -25.51
CA ARG A 325 5.35 1.80 -26.17
C ARG A 325 4.51 2.69 -25.25
N TRP A 326 4.23 2.25 -24.02
CA TRP A 326 3.48 3.04 -23.04
C TRP A 326 4.15 4.36 -22.68
N GLY A 327 5.46 4.37 -22.50
CA GLY A 327 6.23 5.59 -22.23
C GLY A 327 6.20 6.61 -23.38
N SER A 328 5.98 6.15 -24.61
CA SER A 328 5.75 7.04 -25.75
C SER A 328 4.34 7.65 -25.79
N ILE A 329 3.34 6.93 -25.26
CA ILE A 329 1.93 7.36 -25.20
C ILE A 329 1.68 8.26 -23.98
N ALA A 330 2.29 7.92 -22.84
CA ALA A 330 2.25 8.67 -21.58
C ALA A 330 3.67 9.14 -21.21
N PRO A 331 4.12 10.30 -21.71
CA PRO A 331 5.48 10.79 -21.49
C PRO A 331 5.83 11.09 -20.03
N THR A 332 4.86 11.26 -19.14
CA THR A 332 5.10 11.45 -17.71
C THR A 332 5.37 10.15 -16.97
N LEU A 333 5.04 8.99 -17.57
CA LEU A 333 5.21 7.69 -16.93
C LEU A 333 6.69 7.44 -16.69
N ALA A 334 7.05 7.35 -15.42
CA ALA A 334 8.42 7.27 -14.94
C ALA A 334 8.74 5.91 -14.31
N VAL A 335 7.74 5.29 -13.67
CA VAL A 335 7.86 3.99 -13.01
C VAL A 335 6.70 3.09 -13.42
N CYS A 336 7.00 1.87 -13.85
CA CYS A 336 5.99 0.87 -14.15
C CYS A 336 6.35 -0.49 -13.53
N THR A 337 5.45 -1.07 -12.76
CA THR A 337 5.59 -2.44 -12.26
C THR A 337 4.60 -3.33 -12.97
N PHE A 338 5.07 -4.43 -13.54
CA PHE A 338 4.24 -5.40 -14.25
C PHE A 338 3.80 -6.57 -13.35
N PRO A 339 2.82 -7.38 -13.81
CA PRO A 339 2.37 -8.57 -13.09
C PRO A 339 3.48 -9.57 -12.73
N SER A 340 4.60 -9.59 -13.44
CA SER A 340 5.76 -10.43 -13.09
C SER A 340 6.44 -10.02 -11.77
N GLY A 341 6.11 -8.83 -11.25
CA GLY A 341 6.77 -8.21 -10.10
C GLY A 341 7.95 -7.32 -10.50
N HIS A 342 8.38 -7.32 -11.77
CA HIS A 342 9.47 -6.46 -12.23
C HIS A 342 9.03 -5.01 -12.33
N GLN A 343 9.90 -4.13 -11.85
CA GLN A 343 9.75 -2.69 -12.00
C GLN A 343 10.69 -2.17 -13.10
N TRP A 344 10.17 -1.27 -13.92
CA TRP A 344 10.89 -0.55 -14.94
C TRP A 344 10.88 0.93 -14.58
N ILE A 345 12.06 1.56 -14.59
CA ILE A 345 12.25 2.98 -14.29
C ILE A 345 12.83 3.67 -15.52
N ARG A 346 12.31 4.84 -15.83
CA ARG A 346 12.81 5.69 -16.90
C ARG A 346 14.15 6.31 -16.50
N GLY A 347 15.13 6.31 -17.41
CA GLY A 347 16.51 6.74 -17.15
C GLY A 347 16.67 8.20 -16.69
N THR A 348 15.68 9.07 -16.90
CA THR A 348 15.67 10.43 -16.31
C THR A 348 15.59 10.42 -14.79
N GLU A 349 14.84 9.49 -14.21
CA GLU A 349 14.69 9.38 -12.75
C GLU A 349 15.97 8.86 -12.09
N THR A 350 16.82 8.16 -12.83
CA THR A 350 18.12 7.71 -12.35
C THR A 350 19.22 8.76 -12.57
N GLY A 351 18.89 9.99 -12.97
CA GLY A 351 19.85 11.06 -13.27
C GLY A 351 20.61 10.85 -14.59
N GLY A 352 20.15 9.95 -15.46
CA GLY A 352 20.79 9.63 -16.73
C GLY A 352 20.39 10.56 -17.87
N PRO A 353 21.27 10.83 -18.86
CA PRO A 353 21.00 11.75 -19.97
C PRO A 353 19.94 11.30 -21.00
N LEU A 354 19.35 10.11 -20.87
CA LEU A 354 18.47 9.52 -21.89
C LEU A 354 17.02 9.37 -21.40
N PRO A 355 16.12 10.32 -21.71
CA PRO A 355 14.71 10.29 -21.29
C PRO A 355 13.87 9.16 -21.90
N ARG A 356 14.44 8.41 -22.86
CA ARG A 356 13.74 7.32 -23.56
C ARG A 356 14.20 5.93 -23.12
N LEU A 357 15.22 5.84 -22.28
CA LEU A 357 15.73 4.55 -21.82
C LEU A 357 14.88 4.06 -20.65
N TRP A 358 14.44 2.82 -20.71
CA TRP A 358 13.80 2.12 -19.60
C TRP A 358 14.78 1.10 -19.02
N LEU A 359 14.94 1.14 -17.71
CA LEU A 359 15.88 0.32 -16.97
C LEU A 359 15.11 -0.57 -16.00
N PRO A 360 15.43 -1.87 -15.92
CA PRO A 360 14.87 -2.72 -14.88
C PRO A 360 15.38 -2.23 -13.52
N HIS A 361 14.49 -2.04 -12.56
CA HIS A 361 14.79 -1.64 -11.20
C HIS A 361 14.38 -2.69 -10.18
N LEU A 362 15.24 -2.83 -9.16
CA LEU A 362 15.07 -3.76 -8.05
C LEU A 362 14.39 -3.03 -6.89
N ALA A 363 13.14 -2.64 -7.04
CA ALA A 363 12.39 -2.14 -5.88
C ALA A 363 12.01 -3.33 -5.00
N ASN A 364 12.57 -3.38 -3.79
CA ASN A 364 12.24 -4.29 -2.70
C ASN A 364 12.63 -5.76 -2.86
N GLU A 365 13.91 -6.10 -2.63
CA GLU A 365 14.25 -7.41 -2.05
C GLU A 365 15.43 -7.30 -1.08
N ALA A 366 15.13 -6.95 0.18
CA ALA A 366 15.95 -7.34 1.31
C ALA A 366 15.58 -8.78 1.69
N SER A 367 16.45 -9.75 1.40
CA SER A 367 16.80 -10.93 2.26
C SER A 367 17.13 -12.24 1.53
N ASP A 368 16.94 -12.39 0.21
CA ASP A 368 17.18 -13.68 -0.46
C ASP A 368 18.30 -13.60 -1.51
N GLU A 369 19.52 -14.02 -1.12
CA GLU A 369 20.72 -14.03 -1.97
C GLU A 369 20.51 -14.80 -3.29
N ARG A 370 19.65 -15.82 -3.29
CA ARG A 370 19.35 -16.61 -4.50
C ARG A 370 18.53 -15.83 -5.52
N ARG A 371 17.59 -15.01 -5.05
CA ARG A 371 16.83 -14.11 -5.92
C ARG A 371 17.73 -13.02 -6.46
N HIS A 372 18.59 -12.45 -5.61
CA HIS A 372 19.57 -11.46 -6.02
C HIS A 372 20.48 -11.97 -7.16
N ALA A 373 20.96 -13.22 -7.07
CA ALA A 373 21.79 -13.83 -8.12
C ALA A 373 21.02 -14.13 -9.42
N ALA A 374 19.78 -14.63 -9.32
CA ALA A 374 18.92 -14.87 -10.49
C ALA A 374 18.56 -13.56 -11.20
N GLN A 375 18.36 -12.50 -10.42
CA GLN A 375 17.97 -11.18 -10.93
C GLN A 375 19.17 -10.38 -11.48
N ILE A 376 20.36 -10.52 -10.90
CA ILE A 376 21.62 -10.06 -11.53
C ILE A 376 21.82 -10.75 -12.88
N ARG A 377 21.62 -12.08 -12.95
CA ARG A 377 21.68 -12.79 -14.24
C ARG A 377 20.65 -12.24 -15.21
N LEU A 378 19.44 -11.96 -14.76
CA LEU A 378 18.37 -11.42 -15.59
C LEU A 378 18.68 -10.02 -16.13
N GLN A 379 19.23 -9.15 -15.29
CA GLN A 379 19.69 -7.82 -15.69
C GLN A 379 20.83 -7.89 -16.70
N LEU A 380 21.80 -8.80 -16.49
CA LEU A 380 22.87 -9.03 -17.46
C LEU A 380 22.32 -9.57 -18.79
N THR A 381 21.29 -10.42 -18.76
CA THR A 381 20.62 -10.93 -19.95
C THR A 381 19.82 -9.84 -20.68
N ILE A 382 19.08 -8.98 -19.96
CA ILE A 382 18.39 -7.81 -20.54
C ILE A 382 19.40 -6.83 -21.15
N LEU A 383 20.53 -6.60 -20.48
CA LEU A 383 21.63 -5.75 -20.97
C LEU A 383 22.26 -6.33 -22.25
N ALA A 384 22.39 -7.65 -22.34
CA ALA A 384 22.84 -8.32 -23.56
C ALA A 384 21.83 -8.18 -24.73
N VAL A 385 20.53 -8.04 -24.44
CA VAL A 385 19.49 -7.84 -25.47
C VAL A 385 19.39 -6.40 -25.94
N ALA A 386 19.46 -5.44 -25.01
CA ALA A 386 19.56 -4.03 -25.34
C ALA A 386 20.81 -3.71 -26.20
N TRP A 387 21.77 -4.64 -26.26
CA TRP A 387 23.03 -4.57 -26.98
C TRP A 387 23.02 -5.02 -28.46
N SER A 388 21.87 -5.13 -29.13
CA SER A 388 21.83 -5.44 -30.57
C SER A 388 20.77 -4.64 -31.33
N PRO A 389 21.04 -3.95 -32.48
CA PRO A 389 22.31 -3.76 -33.21
C PRO A 389 22.64 -2.28 -33.57
N ALA A 390 22.12 -1.27 -32.86
CA ALA A 390 22.31 0.14 -33.25
C ALA A 390 22.88 1.03 -32.12
N GLY A 391 24.21 1.04 -31.98
CA GLY A 391 24.93 2.12 -31.30
C GLY A 391 25.66 1.70 -30.03
N ALA A 392 26.97 1.97 -30.01
CA ALA A 392 27.83 1.80 -28.85
C ALA A 392 27.32 2.61 -27.66
N ILE A 393 27.43 2.04 -26.45
CA ILE A 393 27.18 2.76 -25.20
C ILE A 393 28.28 3.82 -25.01
N PRO A 394 27.96 5.11 -24.78
CA PRO A 394 28.95 6.12 -24.40
C PRO A 394 29.71 5.70 -23.14
N ALA A 395 31.04 5.86 -23.12
CA ALA A 395 31.94 5.34 -22.06
C ALA A 395 31.55 5.79 -20.63
N GLU A 396 30.94 6.97 -20.51
CA GLU A 396 30.38 7.54 -19.27
C GLU A 396 29.34 6.65 -18.58
N TYR A 397 28.58 5.84 -19.33
CA TYR A 397 27.63 4.89 -18.76
C TYR A 397 28.30 3.62 -18.26
N LEU A 398 29.34 3.14 -18.95
CA LEU A 398 30.12 1.98 -18.49
C LEU A 398 30.72 2.24 -17.11
N GLU A 399 31.17 3.47 -16.85
CA GLU A 399 31.67 3.88 -15.53
C GLU A 399 30.57 3.98 -14.46
N HIS A 400 29.41 4.57 -14.79
CA HIS A 400 28.29 4.64 -13.84
C HIS A 400 27.82 3.23 -13.43
N TRP A 401 27.67 2.32 -14.40
CA TRP A 401 27.18 0.96 -14.16
C TRP A 401 28.20 0.03 -13.52
N THR A 402 29.50 0.16 -13.82
CA THR A 402 30.54 -0.55 -13.06
C THR A 402 30.59 -0.12 -11.60
N SER A 403 30.16 1.11 -11.27
CA SER A 403 30.01 1.56 -9.89
C SER A 403 28.77 0.99 -9.19
N VAL A 404 27.66 0.78 -9.92
CA VAL A 404 26.37 0.31 -9.38
C VAL A 404 26.29 -1.22 -9.27
N VAL A 405 26.77 -1.95 -10.28
CA VAL A 405 26.69 -3.43 -10.36
C VAL A 405 27.94 -4.11 -9.78
N GLY A 406 28.99 -3.33 -9.53
CA GLY A 406 30.27 -3.80 -9.03
C GLY A 406 31.17 -4.33 -10.16
N LYS A 407 32.47 -3.98 -10.10
CA LYS A 407 33.47 -4.31 -11.12
C LYS A 407 33.59 -5.81 -11.41
N GLU A 408 33.36 -6.67 -10.41
CA GLU A 408 33.53 -8.12 -10.56
C GLU A 408 32.40 -8.77 -11.38
N VAL A 409 31.16 -8.33 -11.17
CA VAL A 409 29.99 -8.80 -11.92
C VAL A 409 30.07 -8.31 -13.37
N PHE A 410 30.47 -7.05 -13.55
CA PHE A 410 30.68 -6.47 -14.87
C PHE A 410 31.82 -7.16 -15.64
N SER A 411 32.94 -7.43 -14.97
CA SER A 411 34.07 -8.18 -15.55
C SER A 411 33.65 -9.58 -16.00
N ARG A 412 32.89 -10.33 -15.20
CA ARG A 412 32.39 -11.66 -15.57
C ARG A 412 31.42 -11.61 -16.76
N PHE A 413 30.59 -10.57 -16.84
CA PHE A 413 29.70 -10.37 -17.98
C PHE A 413 30.48 -10.04 -19.26
N GLN A 414 31.46 -9.15 -19.16
CA GLN A 414 32.33 -8.76 -20.26
C GLN A 414 33.12 -9.99 -20.76
N ASP A 415 33.61 -10.82 -19.86
CA ASP A 415 34.27 -12.10 -20.18
C ASP A 415 33.31 -13.07 -20.91
N VAL A 416 32.03 -13.13 -20.53
CA VAL A 416 31.00 -13.95 -21.20
C VAL A 416 30.68 -13.42 -22.60
N VAL A 417 30.58 -12.09 -22.77
CA VAL A 417 30.29 -11.44 -24.05
C VAL A 417 31.48 -11.51 -25.01
N GLU A 418 32.70 -11.29 -24.51
CA GLU A 418 33.94 -11.35 -25.28
C GLU A 418 34.30 -12.80 -25.68
N ARG A 419 34.04 -13.79 -24.81
CA ARG A 419 34.21 -15.21 -25.15
C ARG A 419 33.14 -15.73 -26.10
N ALA A 420 31.99 -15.06 -26.19
CA ALA A 420 30.91 -15.41 -27.09
C ALA A 420 31.10 -14.83 -28.50
N THR A 421 32.34 -14.70 -29.02
CA THR A 421 32.69 -14.13 -30.34
C THR A 421 31.72 -14.51 -31.46
N ILE A 422 30.63 -13.76 -31.61
CA ILE A 422 29.53 -14.05 -32.53
C ILE A 422 29.20 -12.74 -33.23
N PRO A 423 29.35 -12.67 -34.57
CA PRO A 423 28.91 -11.51 -35.33
C PRO A 423 27.43 -11.20 -35.06
N PRO A 424 27.01 -9.92 -35.08
CA PRO A 424 25.64 -9.51 -34.72
C PRO A 424 24.52 -10.30 -35.44
N ASP A 425 24.77 -10.71 -36.68
CA ASP A 425 23.81 -11.46 -37.51
C ASP A 425 23.67 -12.95 -37.11
N HIS A 426 24.65 -13.48 -36.37
CA HIS A 426 24.69 -14.88 -35.91
C HIS A 426 24.17 -15.06 -34.47
N LEU A 427 23.94 -13.98 -33.73
CA LEU A 427 23.37 -14.04 -32.37
C LEU A 427 21.96 -14.65 -32.37
N LYS A 428 21.18 -14.40 -33.44
CA LYS A 428 19.88 -15.03 -33.70
C LYS A 428 19.97 -16.55 -33.85
N GLY A 429 21.02 -17.05 -34.50
CA GLY A 429 21.24 -18.49 -34.74
C GLY A 429 21.87 -19.22 -33.55
N TYR A 430 22.78 -18.56 -32.82
CA TYR A 430 23.45 -19.13 -31.65
C TYR A 430 22.51 -19.28 -30.45
N LEU A 431 21.63 -18.29 -30.20
CA LEU A 431 20.59 -18.41 -29.17
C LEU A 431 19.56 -19.50 -29.55
N ALA A 432 19.12 -19.56 -30.81
CA ALA A 432 18.23 -20.63 -31.29
C ALA A 432 18.86 -22.04 -31.21
N ALA A 433 20.16 -22.18 -31.48
CA ALA A 433 20.87 -23.47 -31.46
C ALA A 433 21.26 -23.95 -30.04
N LYS A 434 21.34 -23.05 -29.05
CA LYS A 434 21.58 -23.41 -27.64
C LYS A 434 20.28 -23.76 -26.92
N ILE A 435 19.16 -23.14 -27.31
CA ILE A 435 17.79 -23.49 -26.88
C ILE A 435 17.38 -24.89 -27.39
N LEU A 436 17.83 -25.30 -28.59
CA LEU A 436 17.55 -26.63 -29.15
C LEU A 436 18.45 -27.77 -28.63
N ASN A 437 19.58 -27.47 -27.96
CA ASN A 437 20.51 -28.50 -27.44
C ASN A 437 20.36 -28.76 -25.93
N LEU A 438 19.46 -28.05 -25.23
CA LEU A 438 19.15 -28.29 -23.82
C LEU A 438 17.89 -29.15 -23.61
N SER A 439 17.25 -29.61 -24.69
CA SER A 439 16.12 -30.57 -24.66
C SER A 439 16.51 -32.02 -24.98
N SER A 440 17.81 -32.35 -24.98
CA SER A 440 18.29 -33.72 -25.16
C SER A 440 19.40 -34.09 -24.19
N SER A 441 19.16 -33.93 -22.88
CA SER A 441 19.83 -34.72 -21.83
C SER A 441 19.18 -34.49 -20.46
N ALA A 442 17.98 -35.04 -20.29
CA ALA A 442 17.37 -35.64 -19.08
C ALA A 442 15.85 -35.57 -19.20
#